data_AF-A0AAU9JFX0-F1
#
_entry.id   AF-A0AAU9JFX0-F1
#
_cell.length_a   1.000
_cell.length_b   1.000
_cell.length_c   1.000
_cell.angle_alpha   90.00
_cell.angle_beta   90.00
_cell.angle_gamma   90.00
#
_symmetry.space_group_name_H-M   'P 1'
#
loop_
_entity.id
_entity.type
_entity.pdbx_description
1 polymer ?
#
loop_
_entity_poly.entity_id
_entity_poly.type
_entity_poly.pdbx_seq_one_letter_code
_entity_poly.pdbx_strand_id
1 'polypeptide(L)'
;MEKLNSSIDVSNEVVFFVLNGYDEAFHYCNQSMHEIVACQKSQILDYKSEILVLLIVGIFAFALCICFMTPFCYSAIKNENILWNKIRKHAYKYYDKLYQPCIERLSSIHSKLETTVNNELRFKNDQNFRNSWKYIWRLCLLLIVTSAFCIVSITVFYGMLIKYLYSRPELIENLLNSQILLTDLDVWTTEASLKITSYSIEGQTEYPNPFSNTYKKFIDSVSRINVQQKKIRDPKYSPIISDSFKQRFYEEYAKSERLEHRMGSYAAEEYSITEAEFISRFDAQYINDWINLVVELQDLDSIYDGLIDSINKYSLSVINQQMKIIIAALVIFIICCCVMYACLYLTFFIKEKRNLKRISSMLEIMPQ
;
A
#
# COMPACT_ATOMS: atom_id res chain seq x y z
N MET A 1 -46.41 -65.56 2.02
CA MET A 1 -46.76 -64.18 2.39
C MET A 1 -46.21 -63.91 3.77
N GLU A 2 -44.90 -63.67 3.81
CA GLU A 2 -44.16 -63.33 5.02
C GLU A 2 -43.74 -61.87 4.80
N LYS A 3 -44.30 -60.97 5.61
CA LYS A 3 -44.08 -59.53 5.47
C LYS A 3 -42.60 -59.23 5.69
N LEU A 4 -41.96 -58.63 4.70
CA LEU A 4 -40.68 -57.95 4.86
C LEU A 4 -40.82 -56.93 6.00
N ASN A 5 -40.20 -57.24 7.12
CA ASN A 5 -39.95 -56.33 8.23
C ASN A 5 -38.57 -55.69 8.00
N SER A 6 -38.44 -54.94 6.90
CA SER A 6 -37.22 -54.19 6.57
C SER A 6 -37.47 -52.69 6.77
N SER A 7 -37.73 -52.29 8.00
CA SER A 7 -37.58 -50.91 8.47
C SER A 7 -36.19 -50.78 9.12
N ILE A 8 -35.16 -51.19 8.39
CA ILE A 8 -33.76 -50.93 8.75
C ILE A 8 -33.58 -49.42 8.62
N ASP A 9 -33.40 -48.73 9.75
CA ASP A 9 -32.35 -47.74 10.03
C ASP A 9 -32.05 -46.60 9.04
N VAL A 10 -32.88 -46.35 8.02
CA VAL A 10 -32.63 -45.28 7.03
C VAL A 10 -32.60 -43.90 7.71
N SER A 11 -33.34 -43.67 8.79
CA SER A 11 -33.32 -42.37 9.48
C SER A 11 -31.98 -42.13 10.19
N ASN A 12 -31.47 -43.14 10.91
CA ASN A 12 -30.22 -43.03 11.66
C ASN A 12 -29.00 -42.94 10.74
N GLU A 13 -28.99 -43.69 9.63
CA GLU A 13 -27.92 -43.61 8.63
C GLU A 13 -27.93 -42.25 7.91
N VAL A 14 -29.10 -41.72 7.54
CA VAL A 14 -29.23 -40.40 6.90
C VAL A 14 -28.85 -39.28 7.86
N VAL A 15 -29.28 -39.35 9.12
CA VAL A 15 -28.89 -38.39 10.16
C VAL A 15 -27.38 -38.44 10.42
N PHE A 16 -26.80 -39.63 10.54
CA PHE A 16 -25.35 -39.80 10.68
C PHE A 16 -24.57 -39.24 9.48
N PHE A 17 -25.06 -39.46 8.25
CA PHE A 17 -24.40 -38.98 7.02
C PHE A 17 -24.50 -37.46 6.86
N VAL A 18 -25.68 -36.89 7.14
CA VAL A 18 -25.91 -35.44 7.10
C VAL A 18 -25.06 -34.74 8.15
N LEU A 19 -24.85 -35.34 9.33
CA LEU A 19 -24.14 -34.69 10.44
C LEU A 19 -22.63 -34.78 10.40
N ASN A 20 -22.08 -35.97 10.14
CA ASN A 20 -20.64 -36.08 9.90
C ASN A 20 -20.27 -35.30 8.63
N GLY A 21 -21.16 -35.32 7.63
CA GLY A 21 -21.02 -34.47 6.45
C GLY A 21 -21.06 -32.99 6.79
N TYR A 22 -21.98 -32.52 7.64
CA TYR A 22 -22.17 -31.11 7.93
C TYR A 22 -21.04 -30.49 8.76
N ASP A 23 -20.69 -31.07 9.91
CA ASP A 23 -19.64 -30.48 10.78
C ASP A 23 -18.26 -30.54 10.11
N GLU A 24 -17.96 -31.65 9.41
CA GLU A 24 -16.72 -31.80 8.66
C GLU A 24 -16.70 -30.89 7.41
N ALA A 25 -17.81 -30.76 6.67
CA ALA A 25 -17.90 -29.82 5.55
C ALA A 25 -17.81 -28.37 6.02
N PHE A 26 -18.44 -28.01 7.14
CA PHE A 26 -18.35 -26.68 7.72
C PHE A 26 -16.91 -26.35 8.11
N HIS A 27 -16.23 -27.27 8.81
CA HIS A 27 -14.83 -27.11 9.17
C HIS A 27 -13.94 -27.00 7.92
N TYR A 28 -14.17 -27.86 6.92
CA TYR A 28 -13.42 -27.88 5.67
C TYR A 28 -13.62 -26.59 4.86
N CYS A 29 -14.87 -26.10 4.75
CA CYS A 29 -15.19 -24.84 4.07
C CYS A 29 -14.53 -23.64 4.75
N ASN A 30 -14.63 -23.55 6.08
CA ASN A 30 -14.02 -22.47 6.84
C ASN A 30 -12.49 -22.50 6.75
N GLN A 31 -11.88 -23.69 6.85
CA GLN A 31 -10.44 -23.86 6.68
C GLN A 31 -9.99 -23.50 5.26
N SER A 32 -10.70 -23.99 4.24
CA SER A 32 -10.39 -23.68 2.84
C SER A 32 -10.49 -22.18 2.56
N MET A 33 -11.50 -21.51 3.10
CA MET A 33 -11.64 -20.05 3.01
C MET A 33 -10.44 -19.33 3.64
N HIS A 34 -10.05 -19.76 4.83
CA HIS A 34 -8.91 -19.19 5.53
C HIS A 34 -7.61 -19.37 4.75
N GLU A 35 -7.38 -20.55 4.18
CA GLU A 35 -6.21 -20.86 3.36
C GLU A 35 -6.17 -20.04 2.06
N ILE A 36 -7.32 -19.84 1.39
CA ILE A 36 -7.41 -18.97 0.21
C ILE A 36 -7.03 -17.54 0.56
N VAL A 37 -7.54 -17.02 1.67
CA VAL A 37 -7.25 -15.65 2.12
C VAL A 37 -5.79 -15.51 2.55
N ALA A 38 -5.25 -16.51 3.25
CA ALA A 38 -3.84 -16.56 3.62
C ALA A 38 -2.94 -16.58 2.37
N CYS A 39 -3.31 -17.35 1.34
CA CYS A 39 -2.60 -17.39 0.06
C CYS A 39 -2.60 -16.00 -0.62
N GLN A 40 -3.76 -15.35 -0.73
CA GLN A 40 -3.86 -14.00 -1.31
C GLN A 40 -3.04 -12.97 -0.52
N LYS A 41 -3.09 -13.02 0.81
CA LYS A 41 -2.29 -12.15 1.69
C LYS A 41 -0.79 -12.41 1.52
N SER A 42 -0.37 -13.68 1.38
CA SER A 42 1.02 -14.04 1.11
C SER A 42 1.50 -13.45 -0.21
N GLN A 43 0.72 -13.61 -1.29
CA GLN A 43 1.06 -13.01 -2.59
C GLN A 43 1.24 -11.49 -2.50
N ILE A 44 0.40 -10.80 -1.74
CA ILE A 44 0.52 -9.34 -1.53
C ILE A 44 1.81 -8.98 -0.77
N LEU A 45 2.21 -9.79 0.20
CA LEU A 45 3.47 -9.61 0.94
C LEU A 45 4.69 -9.87 0.05
N ASP A 46 4.60 -10.86 -0.84
CA ASP A 46 5.65 -11.14 -1.83
C ASP A 46 5.80 -9.97 -2.79
N TYR A 47 4.70 -9.42 -3.33
CA TYR A 47 4.74 -8.22 -4.16
C TYR A 47 5.34 -7.01 -3.44
N LYS A 48 5.03 -6.83 -2.15
CA LYS A 48 5.65 -5.78 -1.33
C LYS A 48 7.16 -5.95 -1.25
N SER A 49 7.63 -7.19 -1.04
CA SER A 49 9.06 -7.51 -0.99
C SER A 49 9.74 -7.21 -2.32
N GLU A 50 9.16 -7.67 -3.43
CA GLU A 50 9.69 -7.42 -4.78
C GLU A 50 9.80 -5.93 -5.11
N ILE A 51 8.78 -5.13 -4.79
CA ILE A 51 8.80 -3.67 -5.01
C ILE A 51 9.91 -3.00 -4.19
N LEU A 52 10.11 -3.43 -2.93
CA LEU A 52 11.19 -2.90 -2.10
C LEU A 52 12.56 -3.24 -2.69
N VAL A 53 12.75 -4.47 -3.18
CA VAL A 53 14.00 -4.89 -3.84
C VAL A 53 14.25 -4.07 -5.11
N LEU A 54 13.25 -3.94 -5.99
CA LEU A 54 13.33 -3.13 -7.21
C LEU A 54 13.74 -1.68 -6.92
N LEU A 55 13.21 -1.10 -5.84
CA LEU A 55 13.53 0.26 -5.46
C LEU A 55 14.93 0.41 -4.88
N ILE A 56 15.39 -0.53 -4.04
CA ILE A 56 16.78 -0.57 -3.57
C ILE A 56 17.73 -0.66 -4.76
N VAL A 57 17.44 -1.52 -5.73
CA VAL A 57 18.22 -1.64 -6.97
C VAL A 57 18.21 -0.32 -7.73
N GLY A 58 17.06 0.37 -7.84
CA GLY A 58 16.95 1.68 -8.47
C GLY A 58 17.80 2.76 -7.79
N ILE A 59 17.74 2.88 -6.47
CA ILE A 59 18.57 3.82 -5.69
C ILE A 59 20.05 3.48 -5.85
N PHE A 60 20.41 2.19 -5.80
CA PHE A 60 21.78 1.73 -5.94
C PHE A 60 22.34 2.03 -7.35
N ALA A 61 21.58 1.75 -8.40
CA ALA A 61 21.95 2.09 -9.77
C ALA A 61 22.14 3.59 -9.94
N PHE A 62 21.26 4.40 -9.34
CA PHE A 62 21.37 5.85 -9.35
C PHE A 62 22.62 6.36 -8.60
N ALA A 63 22.93 5.76 -7.44
CA ALA A 63 24.14 6.06 -6.69
C ALA A 63 25.41 5.71 -7.48
N LEU A 64 25.43 4.56 -8.17
CA LEU A 64 26.53 4.16 -9.06
C LEU A 64 26.75 5.18 -10.19
N CYS A 65 25.67 5.64 -10.84
CA CYS A 65 25.77 6.68 -11.86
C CYS A 65 26.45 7.94 -11.32
N ILE A 66 26.13 8.36 -10.09
CA ILE A 66 26.78 9.51 -9.45
C ILE A 66 28.25 9.21 -9.12
N CYS A 67 28.56 8.01 -8.63
CA CYS A 67 29.94 7.60 -8.37
C CYS A 67 30.79 7.67 -9.65
N PHE A 68 30.26 7.26 -10.81
CA PHE A 68 30.94 7.39 -12.10
C PHE A 68 31.08 8.83 -12.59
N MET A 69 30.10 9.69 -12.32
CA MET A 69 30.14 11.11 -12.70
C MET A 69 31.09 11.94 -11.81
N THR A 70 31.33 11.50 -10.57
CA THR A 70 32.18 12.20 -9.59
C THR A 70 33.62 12.42 -10.07
N PRO A 71 34.37 11.41 -10.56
CA PRO A 71 35.73 11.61 -11.07
C PRO A 71 35.76 12.51 -12.32
N PHE A 72 34.73 12.47 -13.16
CA PHE A 72 34.61 13.38 -14.31
C PHE A 72 34.46 14.84 -13.84
N CYS A 73 33.60 15.09 -12.86
CA CYS A 73 33.48 16.41 -12.23
C CYS A 73 34.79 16.85 -11.57
N TYR A 74 35.49 15.95 -10.88
CA TYR A 74 36.79 16.26 -10.27
C TYR A 74 37.84 16.62 -11.33
N SER A 75 37.90 15.89 -12.44
CA SER A 75 38.80 16.19 -13.55
C SER A 75 38.48 17.54 -14.19
N ALA A 76 37.21 17.87 -14.38
CA ALA A 76 36.79 19.16 -14.92
C ALA A 76 37.24 20.31 -13.99
N ILE A 77 36.99 20.17 -12.69
CA ILE A 77 37.43 21.12 -11.65
C ILE A 77 38.95 21.30 -11.67
N LYS A 78 39.71 20.21 -11.75
CA LYS A 78 41.17 20.25 -11.79
C LYS A 78 41.68 21.01 -13.02
N ASN A 79 41.09 20.74 -14.19
CA ASN A 79 41.47 21.40 -15.44
C ASN A 79 41.16 22.91 -15.41
N GLU A 80 40.01 23.31 -14.85
CA GLU A 80 39.69 24.73 -14.66
C GLU A 80 40.69 25.43 -13.73
N ASN A 81 41.07 24.81 -12.62
CA ASN A 81 42.07 25.35 -11.70
C ASN A 81 43.45 25.50 -12.36
N ILE A 82 43.87 24.51 -13.16
CA ILE A 82 45.12 24.58 -13.92
C ILE A 82 45.08 25.75 -14.91
N LEU A 83 43.98 25.90 -15.64
CA LEU A 83 43.81 26.98 -16.62
C LEU A 83 43.84 28.36 -15.94
N TRP A 84 43.15 28.49 -14.80
CA TRP A 84 43.15 29.71 -13.98
C TRP A 84 44.54 30.08 -13.47
N ASN A 85 45.28 29.10 -12.93
CA ASN A 85 46.64 29.33 -12.45
C ASN A 85 47.60 29.71 -13.58
N LYS A 86 47.44 29.12 -14.78
CA LYS A 86 48.21 29.51 -15.97
C LYS A 86 47.96 30.97 -16.37
N ILE A 87 46.70 31.40 -16.40
CA ILE A 87 46.35 32.80 -16.72
C ILE A 87 46.92 33.75 -15.68
N ARG A 88 46.77 33.45 -14.39
CA ARG A 88 47.31 34.30 -13.33
C ARG A 88 48.82 34.43 -13.45
N LYS A 89 49.53 33.33 -13.75
CA LYS A 89 50.99 33.33 -13.96
C LYS A 89 51.40 34.15 -15.19
N HIS A 90 50.67 34.05 -16.31
CA HIS A 90 50.94 34.87 -17.50
C HIS A 90 50.62 36.35 -17.29
N ALA A 91 49.47 36.66 -16.68
CA ALA A 91 49.08 38.03 -16.36
C ALA A 91 50.10 38.71 -15.45
N TYR A 92 50.66 37.99 -14.45
CA TYR A 92 51.74 38.51 -13.62
C TYR A 92 53.02 38.77 -14.39
N LYS A 93 53.48 37.80 -15.18
CA LYS A 93 54.68 37.98 -16.02
C LYS A 93 54.52 39.17 -16.97
N TYR A 94 53.32 39.35 -17.53
CA TYR A 94 53.02 40.46 -18.42
C TYR A 94 52.95 41.80 -17.66
N TYR A 95 52.36 41.81 -16.47
CA TYR A 95 52.39 42.97 -15.57
C TYR A 95 53.83 43.37 -15.27
N ASP A 96 54.69 42.44 -14.84
CA ASP A 96 56.11 42.73 -14.58
C ASP A 96 56.81 43.25 -15.83
N LYS A 97 56.58 42.62 -17.00
CA LYS A 97 57.14 43.06 -18.29
C LYS A 97 56.68 44.46 -18.73
N LEU A 98 55.46 44.90 -18.37
CA LEU A 98 54.94 46.24 -18.70
C LEU A 98 55.25 47.29 -17.62
N TYR A 99 55.29 46.87 -16.37
CA TYR A 99 55.50 47.73 -15.21
C TYR A 99 56.96 48.16 -15.10
N GLN A 100 57.92 47.24 -15.33
CA GLN A 100 59.35 47.52 -15.28
C GLN A 100 59.77 48.64 -16.27
N PRO A 101 59.42 48.60 -17.57
CA PRO A 101 59.77 49.68 -18.51
C PRO A 101 59.10 51.02 -18.19
N CYS A 102 57.88 50.98 -17.64
CA CYS A 102 57.17 52.20 -17.21
C CYS A 102 57.85 52.83 -16.01
N ILE A 103 58.28 52.03 -15.02
CA ILE A 103 59.09 52.51 -13.89
C ILE A 103 60.44 53.02 -14.38
N GLU A 104 61.13 52.30 -15.26
CA GLU A 104 62.42 52.71 -15.81
C GLU A 104 62.30 54.07 -16.51
N ARG A 105 61.27 54.26 -17.36
CA ARG A 105 60.99 55.56 -17.99
C ARG A 105 60.69 56.64 -16.95
N LEU A 106 59.85 56.37 -15.97
CA LEU A 106 59.51 57.34 -14.92
C LEU A 106 60.74 57.75 -14.09
N SER A 107 61.59 56.77 -13.75
CA SER A 107 62.83 56.97 -13.01
C SER A 107 63.85 57.80 -13.80
N SER A 108 63.95 57.58 -15.13
CA SER A 108 64.82 58.35 -16.02
C SER A 108 64.42 59.83 -16.14
N ILE A 109 63.13 60.14 -16.02
CA ILE A 109 62.60 61.50 -16.17
C ILE A 109 62.66 62.27 -14.84
N HIS A 110 62.60 61.59 -13.69
CA HIS A 110 62.54 62.25 -12.38
C HIS A 110 63.80 62.11 -11.51
N SER A 111 64.86 61.46 -12.02
CA SER A 111 66.24 61.40 -11.48
C SER A 111 66.44 61.12 -9.98
N LYS A 112 65.37 60.79 -9.24
CA LYS A 112 65.33 60.26 -7.88
C LYS A 112 63.98 59.55 -7.66
N LEU A 113 63.92 58.28 -8.03
CA LEU A 113 62.93 57.35 -7.45
C LEU A 113 63.68 56.07 -7.06
N GLU A 114 64.41 56.10 -5.94
CA GLU A 114 64.68 54.87 -5.20
C GLU A 114 63.38 54.45 -4.52
N THR A 115 62.46 53.91 -5.31
CA THR A 115 61.40 53.08 -4.76
C THR A 115 61.88 51.66 -4.89
N THR A 116 62.46 51.13 -3.81
CA THR A 116 62.37 49.70 -3.52
C THR A 116 60.89 49.37 -3.41
N VAL A 117 60.26 49.15 -4.56
CA VAL A 117 58.98 48.46 -4.62
C VAL A 117 59.27 47.12 -4.00
N ASN A 118 58.72 46.88 -2.81
CA ASN A 118 58.74 45.57 -2.19
C ASN A 118 58.19 44.57 -3.22
N ASN A 119 59.08 43.88 -3.93
CA ASN A 119 58.77 42.80 -4.86
C ASN A 119 58.12 41.59 -4.15
N GLU A 120 57.79 41.73 -2.86
CA GLU A 120 56.88 40.88 -2.14
C GLU A 120 55.40 41.09 -2.54
N LEU A 121 55.10 41.11 -3.84
CA LEU A 121 53.89 40.45 -4.29
C LEU A 121 54.13 38.94 -4.15
N ARG A 122 54.30 38.50 -2.88
CA ARG A 122 54.48 37.11 -2.50
C ARG A 122 53.35 36.35 -3.16
N PHE A 123 53.73 35.37 -3.98
CA PHE A 123 52.89 34.38 -4.61
C PHE A 123 52.00 33.75 -3.53
N LYS A 124 50.87 34.38 -3.18
CA LYS A 124 49.94 33.83 -2.21
C LYS A 124 49.36 32.60 -2.90
N ASN A 125 49.78 31.44 -2.39
CA ASN A 125 49.54 30.08 -2.84
C ASN A 125 48.28 29.92 -3.69
N ASP A 126 48.39 29.10 -4.74
CA ASP A 126 47.31 28.63 -5.63
C ASP A 126 45.91 28.91 -5.08
N GLN A 127 45.29 29.99 -5.56
CA GLN A 127 43.92 30.28 -5.20
C GLN A 127 43.02 29.45 -6.11
N ASN A 128 42.42 28.41 -5.53
CA ASN A 128 41.42 27.58 -6.20
C ASN A 128 40.31 28.45 -6.79
N PHE A 129 39.85 28.09 -7.99
CA PHE A 129 38.73 28.74 -8.64
C PHE A 129 37.47 28.57 -7.78
N ARG A 130 36.89 29.68 -7.32
CA ARG A 130 35.83 29.76 -6.28
C ARG A 130 34.54 28.99 -6.61
N ASN A 131 34.39 28.42 -7.80
CA ASN A 131 33.16 27.78 -8.28
C ASN A 131 33.15 26.24 -8.27
N SER A 132 34.24 25.57 -7.93
CA SER A 132 34.37 24.10 -8.06
C SER A 132 33.32 23.30 -7.26
N TRP A 133 32.92 23.76 -6.08
CA TRP A 133 31.95 23.07 -5.22
C TRP A 133 30.51 23.05 -5.77
N LYS A 134 30.20 23.93 -6.73
CA LYS A 134 28.84 24.05 -7.28
C LYS A 134 28.43 22.81 -8.09
N TYR A 135 29.39 22.09 -8.68
CA TYR A 135 29.15 20.85 -9.41
C TYR A 135 28.64 19.74 -8.49
N ILE A 136 29.38 19.49 -7.41
CA ILE A 136 29.09 18.42 -6.44
C ILE A 136 27.77 18.70 -5.74
N TRP A 137 27.53 19.95 -5.31
CA TRP A 137 26.28 20.32 -4.65
C TRP A 137 25.03 20.07 -5.51
N ARG A 138 25.10 20.35 -6.82
CA ARG A 138 23.97 20.15 -7.74
C ARG A 138 23.67 18.66 -7.95
N LEU A 139 24.70 17.83 -8.07
CA LEU A 139 24.56 16.37 -8.13
C LEU A 139 23.93 15.83 -6.84
N CYS A 140 24.39 16.28 -5.68
CA CYS A 140 23.80 15.93 -4.40
C CYS A 140 22.32 16.35 -4.31
N LEU A 141 21.96 17.52 -4.83
CA LEU A 141 20.56 17.98 -4.84
C LEU A 141 19.65 17.02 -5.61
N LEU A 142 20.09 16.54 -6.79
CA LEU A 142 19.29 15.59 -7.58
C LEU A 142 19.15 14.24 -6.86
N LEU A 143 20.19 13.78 -6.18
CA LEU A 143 20.14 12.59 -5.34
C LEU A 143 19.15 12.75 -4.18
N ILE A 144 19.20 13.87 -3.47
CA ILE A 144 18.29 14.14 -2.35
C ILE A 144 16.85 14.17 -2.82
N VAL A 145 16.55 14.87 -3.92
CA VAL A 145 15.19 14.96 -4.48
C VAL A 145 14.68 13.59 -4.92
N THR A 146 15.52 12.80 -5.60
CA THR A 146 15.15 11.45 -6.06
C THR A 146 14.93 10.50 -4.90
N SER A 147 15.82 10.53 -3.90
CA SER A 147 15.70 9.70 -2.70
C SER A 147 14.46 10.06 -1.90
N ALA A 148 14.19 11.36 -1.73
CA ALA A 148 12.98 11.84 -1.06
C ALA A 148 11.72 11.37 -1.78
N PHE A 149 11.68 11.48 -3.10
CA PHE A 149 10.55 10.98 -3.89
C PHE A 149 10.36 9.47 -3.70
N CYS A 150 11.42 8.66 -3.80
CA CYS A 150 11.34 7.22 -3.56
C CYS A 150 10.79 6.86 -2.18
N ILE A 151 11.23 7.56 -1.13
CA ILE A 151 10.73 7.36 0.24
C ILE A 151 9.23 7.68 0.33
N VAL A 152 8.81 8.81 -0.25
CA VAL A 152 7.39 9.21 -0.28
C VAL A 152 6.57 8.21 -1.10
N SER A 153 7.09 7.75 -2.24
CA SER A 153 6.47 6.70 -3.07
C SER A 153 6.17 5.45 -2.26
N ILE A 154 7.14 4.93 -1.50
CA ILE A 154 6.96 3.72 -0.68
C ILE A 154 5.98 3.96 0.44
N THR A 155 6.21 4.99 1.25
CA THR A 155 5.51 5.17 2.52
C THR A 155 4.06 5.58 2.32
N VAL A 156 3.81 6.49 1.39
CA VAL A 156 2.48 7.05 1.15
C VAL A 156 1.74 6.22 0.12
N PHE A 157 2.27 6.09 -1.10
CA PHE A 157 1.47 5.54 -2.19
C PHE A 157 1.42 4.02 -2.16
N TYR A 158 2.57 3.33 -2.12
CA TYR A 158 2.61 1.87 -2.05
C TYR A 158 2.07 1.35 -0.71
N GLY A 159 2.37 2.03 0.40
CA GLY A 159 1.83 1.68 1.71
C GLY A 159 0.30 1.66 1.73
N MET A 160 -0.35 2.65 1.13
CA MET A 160 -1.81 2.71 1.03
C MET A 160 -2.37 1.62 0.10
N LEU A 161 -1.73 1.39 -1.06
CA LEU A 161 -2.11 0.33 -1.99
C LEU A 161 -2.06 -1.06 -1.32
N ILE A 162 -0.96 -1.37 -0.62
CA ILE A 162 -0.79 -2.64 0.10
C ILE A 162 -1.85 -2.78 1.20
N LYS A 163 -2.13 -1.70 1.94
CA LYS A 163 -3.18 -1.72 2.97
C LYS A 163 -4.54 -2.09 2.36
N TYR A 164 -4.90 -1.51 1.21
CA TYR A 164 -6.17 -1.83 0.55
C TYR A 164 -6.21 -3.25 -0.01
N LEU A 165 -5.12 -3.71 -0.63
CA LEU A 165 -4.98 -5.07 -1.13
C LEU A 165 -5.09 -6.09 0.01
N TYR A 166 -4.51 -5.80 1.17
CA TYR A 166 -4.52 -6.72 2.33
C TYR A 166 -5.88 -6.74 3.04
N SER A 167 -6.52 -5.58 3.19
CA SER A 167 -7.82 -5.46 3.86
C SER A 167 -8.97 -6.07 3.06
N ARG A 168 -8.91 -6.02 1.72
CA ARG A 168 -9.97 -6.53 0.83
C ARG A 168 -10.33 -8.02 1.08
N PRO A 169 -9.39 -8.98 0.98
CA PRO A 169 -9.72 -10.39 1.14
C PRO A 169 -10.15 -10.72 2.56
N GLU A 170 -9.63 -10.01 3.57
CA GLU A 170 -10.05 -10.19 4.96
C GLU A 170 -11.50 -9.72 5.21
N LEU A 171 -11.92 -8.63 4.56
CA LEU A 171 -13.31 -8.18 4.67
C LEU A 171 -14.28 -9.16 3.98
N ILE A 172 -13.90 -9.68 2.80
CA ILE A 172 -14.69 -10.68 2.06
C ILE A 172 -14.79 -11.97 2.89
N GLU A 173 -13.69 -12.44 3.47
CA GLU A 173 -13.65 -13.57 4.40
C GLU A 173 -14.62 -13.39 5.57
N ASN A 174 -14.64 -12.20 6.18
CA ASN A 174 -15.52 -11.93 7.31
C ASN A 174 -17.00 -11.97 6.92
N LEU A 175 -17.37 -11.48 5.73
CA LEU A 175 -18.75 -11.53 5.24
C LEU A 175 -19.19 -12.95 4.88
N LEU A 176 -18.33 -13.71 4.20
CA LEU A 176 -18.60 -15.12 3.88
C LEU A 176 -18.71 -15.96 5.16
N ASN A 177 -17.86 -15.68 6.16
CA ASN A 177 -17.97 -16.33 7.46
C ASN A 177 -19.27 -15.95 8.18
N SER A 178 -19.77 -14.73 8.05
CA SER A 178 -21.10 -14.37 8.56
C SER A 178 -22.20 -15.19 7.89
N GLN A 179 -22.19 -15.35 6.56
CA GLN A 179 -23.15 -16.22 5.85
C GLN A 179 -23.09 -17.67 6.37
N ILE A 180 -21.88 -18.22 6.47
CA ILE A 180 -21.64 -19.58 6.98
C ILE A 180 -22.18 -19.74 8.42
N LEU A 181 -21.95 -18.75 9.29
CA LEU A 181 -22.44 -18.77 10.67
C LEU A 181 -23.95 -18.60 10.78
N LEU A 182 -24.59 -17.89 9.84
CA LEU A 182 -26.05 -17.82 9.75
C LEU A 182 -26.65 -19.18 9.36
N THR A 183 -26.00 -19.92 8.47
CA THR A 183 -26.39 -21.31 8.17
C THR A 183 -26.22 -22.23 9.38
N ASP A 184 -25.15 -22.06 10.17
CA ASP A 184 -24.95 -22.78 11.43
C ASP A 184 -26.05 -22.45 12.46
N LEU A 185 -26.43 -21.17 12.56
CA LEU A 185 -27.55 -20.73 13.39
C LEU A 185 -28.86 -21.40 12.98
N ASP A 186 -29.17 -21.45 11.66
CA ASP A 186 -30.36 -22.12 11.14
C ASP A 186 -30.43 -23.60 11.52
N VAL A 187 -29.30 -24.31 11.35
CA VAL A 187 -29.21 -25.74 11.65
C VAL A 187 -29.47 -26.01 13.13
N TRP A 188 -28.84 -25.28 14.04
CA TRP A 188 -29.04 -25.49 15.48
C TRP A 188 -30.40 -25.02 15.97
N THR A 189 -30.99 -24.01 15.33
CA THR A 189 -32.35 -23.55 15.63
C THR A 189 -33.39 -24.57 15.17
N THR A 190 -33.19 -25.15 13.99
CA THR A 190 -34.02 -26.23 13.45
C THR A 190 -33.92 -27.48 14.32
N GLU A 191 -32.72 -27.86 14.76
CA GLU A 191 -32.56 -28.99 15.65
C GLU A 191 -33.22 -28.76 17.02
N ALA A 192 -33.15 -27.53 17.55
CA ALA A 192 -33.83 -27.19 18.80
C ALA A 192 -35.36 -27.26 18.67
N SER A 193 -35.93 -26.79 17.55
CA SER A 193 -37.39 -26.81 17.32
C SER A 193 -37.93 -28.24 17.09
N LEU A 194 -37.11 -29.12 16.50
CA LEU A 194 -37.47 -30.51 16.24
C LEU A 194 -37.23 -31.45 17.42
N LYS A 195 -36.64 -30.98 18.53
CA LYS A 195 -36.18 -31.80 19.67
C LYS A 195 -37.20 -32.82 20.21
N ILE A 196 -38.49 -32.50 20.18
CA ILE A 196 -39.57 -33.38 20.68
C ILE A 196 -40.10 -34.34 19.60
N THR A 197 -39.74 -34.10 18.35
CA THR A 197 -40.15 -34.93 17.21
C THR A 197 -39.14 -36.05 16.95
N SER A 198 -39.60 -37.14 16.33
CA SER A 198 -38.74 -38.21 15.82
C SER A 198 -37.84 -37.76 14.66
N TYR A 199 -37.88 -36.49 14.25
CA TYR A 199 -37.03 -35.92 13.21
C TYR A 199 -35.82 -35.17 13.78
N SER A 200 -35.74 -34.96 15.10
CA SER A 200 -34.53 -34.41 15.73
C SER A 200 -33.37 -35.39 15.67
N ILE A 201 -32.19 -34.85 15.48
CA ILE A 201 -30.91 -35.56 15.58
C ILE A 201 -30.74 -36.12 16.99
N GLU A 202 -31.03 -35.31 18.01
CA GLU A 202 -30.97 -35.72 19.42
C GLU A 202 -31.96 -36.86 19.72
N GLY A 203 -33.13 -36.86 19.08
CA GLY A 203 -34.14 -37.89 19.24
C GLY A 203 -33.87 -39.19 18.47
N GLN A 204 -33.03 -39.16 17.44
CA GLN A 204 -32.66 -40.32 16.62
C GLN A 204 -31.33 -40.99 17.03
N THR A 205 -30.47 -40.29 17.77
CA THR A 205 -29.14 -40.81 18.14
C THR A 205 -29.15 -41.47 19.53
N GLU A 206 -28.82 -42.76 19.58
CA GLU A 206 -28.60 -43.47 20.85
C GLU A 206 -27.32 -42.97 21.56
N TYR A 207 -27.30 -43.03 22.89
CA TYR A 207 -26.17 -42.58 23.71
C TYR A 207 -24.90 -43.42 23.42
N PRO A 208 -23.69 -42.83 23.34
CA PRO A 208 -23.34 -41.44 23.58
C PRO A 208 -23.56 -40.54 22.36
N ASN A 209 -24.40 -39.52 22.54
CA ASN A 209 -24.67 -38.54 21.51
C ASN A 209 -23.65 -37.38 21.60
N PRO A 210 -22.72 -37.20 20.63
CA PRO A 210 -21.80 -36.07 20.61
C PRO A 210 -22.51 -34.70 20.48
N PHE A 211 -23.80 -34.72 20.16
CA PHE A 211 -24.70 -33.57 20.05
C PHE A 211 -25.55 -33.36 21.31
N SER A 212 -25.20 -33.98 22.44
CA SER A 212 -25.92 -33.85 23.72
C SER A 212 -25.78 -32.46 24.37
N ASN A 213 -25.95 -31.37 23.61
CA ASN A 213 -26.18 -30.00 24.09
C ASN A 213 -26.48 -29.02 22.92
N THR A 214 -27.56 -29.23 22.16
CA THR A 214 -27.99 -28.36 21.05
C THR A 214 -28.01 -26.88 21.43
N TYR A 215 -28.49 -26.56 22.64
CA TYR A 215 -28.52 -25.19 23.15
C TYR A 215 -27.12 -24.58 23.34
N LYS A 216 -26.14 -25.36 23.80
CA LYS A 216 -24.75 -24.88 23.89
C LYS A 216 -24.17 -24.59 22.51
N LYS A 217 -24.43 -25.44 21.52
CA LYS A 217 -24.00 -25.21 20.13
C LYS A 217 -24.62 -23.93 19.56
N PHE A 218 -25.92 -23.71 19.79
CA PHE A 218 -26.61 -22.46 19.47
C PHE A 218 -25.91 -21.22 20.09
N ILE A 219 -25.64 -21.25 21.40
CA ILE A 219 -24.94 -20.15 22.09
C ILE A 219 -23.53 -19.93 21.51
N ASP A 220 -22.81 -21.00 21.17
CA ASP A 220 -21.51 -20.90 20.53
C ASP A 220 -21.63 -20.21 19.16
N SER A 221 -22.63 -20.55 18.33
CA SER A 221 -22.90 -19.89 17.03
C SER A 221 -23.22 -18.41 17.20
N VAL A 222 -24.10 -18.04 18.14
CA VAL A 222 -24.42 -16.64 18.46
C VAL A 222 -23.18 -15.86 18.90
N SER A 223 -22.31 -16.46 19.72
CA SER A 223 -21.07 -15.81 20.16
C SER A 223 -20.11 -15.55 18.98
N ARG A 224 -20.02 -16.49 18.03
CA ARG A 224 -19.19 -16.38 16.83
C ARG A 224 -19.72 -15.31 15.87
N ILE A 225 -21.03 -15.23 15.68
CA ILE A 225 -21.67 -14.18 14.87
C ILE A 225 -21.33 -12.79 15.43
N ASN A 226 -21.51 -12.60 16.74
CA ASN A 226 -21.19 -11.34 17.41
C ASN A 226 -19.71 -10.93 17.25
N VAL A 227 -18.80 -11.90 17.32
CA VAL A 227 -17.37 -11.65 17.06
C VAL A 227 -17.15 -11.26 15.60
N GLN A 228 -17.82 -11.91 14.66
CA GLN A 228 -17.67 -11.57 13.23
C GLN A 228 -18.21 -10.19 12.89
N GLN A 229 -19.39 -9.82 13.40
CA GLN A 229 -19.93 -8.46 13.22
C GLN A 229 -18.97 -7.38 13.75
N LYS A 230 -18.26 -7.63 14.86
CA LYS A 230 -17.24 -6.70 15.35
C LYS A 230 -16.06 -6.58 14.38
N LYS A 231 -15.65 -7.68 13.75
CA LYS A 231 -14.58 -7.67 12.73
C LYS A 231 -15.01 -6.87 11.51
N ILE A 232 -16.21 -7.08 10.96
CA ILE A 232 -16.70 -6.33 9.78
C ILE A 232 -16.69 -4.81 10.01
N ARG A 233 -16.95 -4.36 11.24
CA ARG A 233 -16.97 -2.95 11.64
C ARG A 233 -15.60 -2.35 11.96
N ASP A 234 -14.51 -3.10 11.81
CA ASP A 234 -13.17 -2.60 12.09
C ASP A 234 -12.86 -1.37 11.21
N PRO A 235 -12.41 -0.25 11.79
CA PRO A 235 -12.10 0.98 11.05
C PRO A 235 -11.06 0.79 9.94
N LYS A 236 -10.25 -0.28 9.99
CA LYS A 236 -9.29 -0.60 8.92
C LYS A 236 -9.95 -0.86 7.57
N TYR A 237 -11.25 -1.19 7.54
CA TYR A 237 -12.02 -1.45 6.31
C TYR A 237 -12.72 -0.23 5.73
N SER A 238 -12.89 0.84 6.51
CA SER A 238 -13.55 2.08 6.06
C SER A 238 -13.09 2.60 4.69
N PRO A 239 -11.79 2.57 4.33
CA PRO A 239 -11.32 3.06 3.03
C PRO A 239 -11.72 2.21 1.81
N ILE A 240 -12.10 0.94 2.04
CA ILE A 240 -12.46 -0.02 0.97
C ILE A 240 -13.96 -0.32 0.94
N ILE A 241 -14.72 0.30 1.84
CA ILE A 241 -16.16 0.17 1.97
C ILE A 241 -16.82 1.36 1.24
N SER A 242 -17.75 1.07 0.32
CA SER A 242 -18.55 2.08 -0.35
C SER A 242 -19.66 2.61 0.55
N ASP A 243 -20.17 3.80 0.24
CA ASP A 243 -21.37 4.30 0.91
C ASP A 243 -22.60 3.42 0.62
N SER A 244 -22.67 2.79 -0.56
CA SER A 244 -23.70 1.79 -0.87
C SER A 244 -23.62 0.56 0.02
N PHE A 245 -22.43 0.14 0.43
CA PHE A 245 -22.25 -0.93 1.40
C PHE A 245 -22.72 -0.47 2.78
N LYS A 246 -22.30 0.71 3.23
CA LYS A 246 -22.74 1.26 4.53
C LYS A 246 -24.25 1.37 4.61
N GLN A 247 -24.88 1.86 3.54
CA GLN A 247 -26.33 1.93 3.43
C GLN A 247 -26.96 0.55 3.55
N ARG A 248 -26.50 -0.46 2.82
CA ARG A 248 -27.08 -1.82 2.93
C ARG A 248 -26.80 -2.49 4.28
N PHE A 249 -25.68 -2.17 4.91
CA PHE A 249 -25.23 -2.79 6.15
C PHE A 249 -25.88 -2.18 7.39
N TYR A 250 -26.03 -0.85 7.44
CA TYR A 250 -26.54 -0.09 8.58
C TYR A 250 -27.92 0.56 8.35
N GLU A 251 -28.36 0.69 7.09
CA GLU A 251 -29.55 1.42 6.69
C GLU A 251 -30.42 0.57 5.75
N GLU A 252 -31.51 1.16 5.27
CA GLU A 252 -32.61 0.47 4.60
C GLU A 252 -32.22 -0.30 3.33
N TYR A 253 -32.50 -1.61 3.33
CA TYR A 253 -32.65 -2.38 2.11
C TYR A 253 -34.04 -2.13 1.52
N ALA A 254 -34.15 -1.09 0.67
CA ALA A 254 -35.40 -0.52 0.12
C ALA A 254 -36.32 -1.49 -0.66
N LYS A 255 -35.99 -2.78 -0.74
CA LYS A 255 -36.77 -3.82 -1.42
C LYS A 255 -37.38 -4.87 -0.48
N SER A 256 -37.10 -4.83 0.83
CA SER A 256 -37.67 -5.83 1.73
C SER A 256 -39.05 -5.41 2.25
N GLU A 257 -40.00 -6.33 2.18
CA GLU A 257 -41.34 -6.17 2.76
C GLU A 257 -41.30 -6.17 4.29
N ARG A 258 -40.25 -6.74 4.90
CA ARG A 258 -40.05 -6.91 6.34
C ARG A 258 -39.30 -5.74 6.98
N LEU A 259 -39.70 -5.36 8.19
CA LEU A 259 -39.29 -4.12 8.86
C LEU A 259 -37.82 -4.15 9.33
N GLU A 260 -37.34 -5.34 9.64
CA GLU A 260 -36.04 -5.66 10.22
C GLU A 260 -34.93 -5.47 9.18
N HIS A 261 -35.17 -5.98 7.96
CA HIS A 261 -34.30 -5.77 6.80
C HIS A 261 -34.31 -4.31 6.30
N ARG A 262 -35.33 -3.52 6.65
CA ARG A 262 -35.35 -2.07 6.40
C ARG A 262 -34.46 -1.28 7.35
N MET A 263 -33.89 -1.92 8.38
CA MET A 263 -32.89 -1.31 9.26
C MET A 263 -31.46 -1.76 8.92
N GLY A 264 -31.27 -2.47 7.80
CA GLY A 264 -29.99 -2.96 7.31
C GLY A 264 -29.63 -4.36 7.76
N SER A 265 -28.62 -4.96 7.12
CA SER A 265 -28.23 -6.35 7.40
C SER A 265 -27.77 -6.57 8.84
N TYR A 266 -27.18 -5.56 9.48
CA TYR A 266 -26.75 -5.65 10.88
C TYR A 266 -27.94 -5.83 11.83
N ALA A 267 -28.98 -5.01 11.66
CA ALA A 267 -30.18 -5.08 12.50
C ALA A 267 -31.00 -6.35 12.22
N ALA A 268 -31.09 -6.75 10.95
CA ALA A 268 -31.73 -7.99 10.56
C ALA A 268 -31.03 -9.22 11.16
N GLU A 269 -29.69 -9.25 11.19
CA GLU A 269 -28.94 -10.34 11.84
C GLU A 269 -29.14 -10.38 13.37
N GLU A 270 -29.18 -9.23 14.05
CA GLU A 270 -29.51 -9.17 15.49
C GLU A 270 -30.95 -9.65 15.76
N TYR A 271 -31.89 -9.33 14.88
CA TYR A 271 -33.26 -9.81 14.96
C TYR A 271 -33.33 -11.32 14.79
N SER A 272 -32.73 -11.88 13.74
CA SER A 272 -32.74 -13.32 13.49
C SER A 272 -32.08 -14.11 14.62
N ILE A 273 -31.04 -13.58 15.27
CA ILE A 273 -30.48 -14.18 16.50
C ILE A 273 -31.52 -14.23 17.62
N THR A 274 -32.26 -13.15 17.81
CA THR A 274 -33.26 -13.04 18.87
C THR A 274 -34.46 -13.97 18.63
N GLU A 275 -34.92 -14.05 17.37
CA GLU A 275 -35.99 -14.95 16.98
C GLU A 275 -35.55 -16.42 17.05
N ALA A 276 -34.33 -16.72 16.60
CA ALA A 276 -33.73 -18.05 16.75
C ALA A 276 -33.60 -18.46 18.22
N GLU A 277 -33.21 -17.53 19.11
CA GLU A 277 -33.16 -17.77 20.55
C GLU A 277 -34.56 -18.04 21.12
N PHE A 278 -35.57 -17.29 20.69
CA PHE A 278 -36.96 -17.52 21.07
C PHE A 278 -37.42 -18.92 20.64
N ILE A 279 -37.29 -19.26 19.36
CA ILE A 279 -37.68 -20.57 18.82
C ILE A 279 -36.92 -21.72 19.50
N SER A 280 -35.64 -21.55 19.78
CA SER A 280 -34.83 -22.59 20.45
C SER A 280 -35.28 -22.89 21.89
N ARG A 281 -36.01 -21.96 22.53
CA ARG A 281 -36.51 -22.07 23.91
C ARG A 281 -37.97 -22.52 24.00
N PHE A 282 -38.75 -22.35 22.94
CA PHE A 282 -40.18 -22.68 22.93
C PHE A 282 -40.45 -23.78 21.89
N ASP A 283 -40.95 -24.94 22.36
CA ASP A 283 -41.15 -26.17 21.57
C ASP A 283 -41.98 -25.98 20.27
N ALA A 284 -42.07 -27.06 19.47
CA ALA A 284 -42.69 -27.22 18.14
C ALA A 284 -44.10 -26.62 17.87
N GLN A 285 -44.71 -25.87 18.80
CA GLN A 285 -45.92 -25.07 18.56
C GLN A 285 -45.69 -23.86 17.65
N TYR A 286 -44.44 -23.48 17.39
CA TYR A 286 -44.04 -22.30 16.61
C TYR A 286 -43.47 -22.61 15.22
N ILE A 287 -43.98 -23.65 14.54
CA ILE A 287 -43.53 -24.04 13.18
C ILE A 287 -43.62 -22.89 12.19
N ASN A 288 -44.65 -22.04 12.27
CA ASN A 288 -44.80 -20.88 11.38
C ASN A 288 -43.70 -19.84 11.59
N ASP A 289 -43.27 -19.62 12.84
CA ASP A 289 -42.20 -18.67 13.16
C ASP A 289 -40.84 -19.22 12.71
N TRP A 290 -40.63 -20.55 12.82
CA TRP A 290 -39.47 -21.19 12.21
C TRP A 290 -39.45 -21.06 10.68
N ILE A 291 -40.57 -21.29 9.98
CA ILE A 291 -40.65 -21.09 8.52
C ILE A 291 -40.32 -19.64 8.17
N ASN A 292 -40.82 -18.67 8.95
CA ASN A 292 -40.53 -17.26 8.74
C ASN A 292 -39.03 -16.97 8.89
N LEU A 293 -38.40 -17.48 9.95
CA LEU A 293 -36.96 -17.35 10.21
C LEU A 293 -36.12 -17.94 9.07
N VAL A 294 -36.45 -19.12 8.55
CA VAL A 294 -35.71 -19.73 7.41
C VAL A 294 -35.77 -18.82 6.19
N VAL A 295 -36.94 -18.26 5.88
CA VAL A 295 -37.09 -17.31 4.77
C VAL A 295 -36.29 -16.03 5.04
N GLU A 296 -36.24 -15.53 6.28
CA GLU A 296 -35.42 -14.37 6.65
C GLU A 296 -33.92 -14.62 6.48
N LEU A 297 -33.44 -15.79 6.89
CA LEU A 297 -32.04 -16.17 6.73
C LEU A 297 -31.66 -16.30 5.26
N GLN A 298 -32.57 -16.81 4.41
CA GLN A 298 -32.38 -16.84 2.96
C GLN A 298 -32.35 -15.44 2.33
N ASP A 299 -33.22 -14.54 2.78
CA ASP A 299 -33.21 -13.14 2.34
C ASP A 299 -31.91 -12.43 2.78
N LEU A 300 -31.45 -12.68 4.01
CA LEU A 300 -30.17 -12.19 4.52
C LEU A 300 -29.00 -12.66 3.67
N ASP A 301 -28.98 -13.93 3.26
CA ASP A 301 -27.94 -14.48 2.39
C ASP A 301 -27.84 -13.70 1.06
N SER A 302 -28.99 -13.39 0.46
CA SER A 302 -29.04 -12.56 -0.76
C SER A 302 -28.53 -11.12 -0.55
N ILE A 303 -28.73 -10.56 0.65
CA ILE A 303 -28.21 -9.25 1.04
C ILE A 303 -26.68 -9.31 1.17
N TYR A 304 -26.15 -10.36 1.80
CA TYR A 304 -24.71 -10.61 1.94
C TYR A 304 -24.02 -10.78 0.58
N ASP A 305 -24.62 -11.51 -0.36
CA ASP A 305 -24.14 -11.58 -1.73
C ASP A 305 -24.04 -10.19 -2.37
N GLY A 306 -25.10 -9.38 -2.19
CA GLY A 306 -25.12 -7.99 -2.64
C GLY A 306 -24.04 -7.10 -1.98
N LEU A 307 -23.68 -7.37 -0.73
CA LEU A 307 -22.62 -6.67 0.00
C LEU A 307 -21.23 -7.06 -0.53
N ILE A 308 -21.00 -8.36 -0.73
CA ILE A 308 -19.75 -8.91 -1.30
C ILE A 308 -19.54 -8.34 -2.71
N ASP A 309 -20.59 -8.29 -3.52
CA ASP A 309 -20.56 -7.70 -4.86
C ASP A 309 -20.20 -6.20 -4.85
N SER A 310 -20.77 -5.46 -3.90
CA SER A 310 -20.49 -4.04 -3.70
C SER A 310 -19.02 -3.81 -3.32
N ILE A 311 -18.48 -4.62 -2.40
CA ILE A 311 -17.06 -4.58 -2.03
C ILE A 311 -16.19 -4.93 -3.23
N ASN A 312 -16.50 -6.00 -3.97
CA ASN A 312 -15.69 -6.40 -5.11
C ASN A 312 -15.59 -5.31 -6.17
N LYS A 313 -16.71 -4.64 -6.49
CA LYS A 313 -16.75 -3.54 -7.47
C LYS A 313 -16.04 -2.29 -6.94
N TYR A 314 -16.33 -1.88 -5.71
CA TYR A 314 -15.79 -0.64 -5.15
C TYR A 314 -14.33 -0.75 -4.72
N SER A 315 -13.93 -1.81 -4.03
CA SER A 315 -12.53 -2.00 -3.64
C SER A 315 -11.61 -2.05 -4.87
N LEU A 316 -12.06 -2.69 -5.96
CA LEU A 316 -11.32 -2.73 -7.23
C LEU A 316 -11.23 -1.35 -7.89
N SER A 317 -12.29 -0.54 -7.82
CA SER A 317 -12.25 0.84 -8.33
C SER A 317 -11.30 1.73 -7.51
N VAL A 318 -11.31 1.61 -6.18
CA VAL A 318 -10.40 2.32 -5.27
C VAL A 318 -8.95 1.90 -5.52
N ILE A 319 -8.67 0.60 -5.63
CA ILE A 319 -7.32 0.08 -5.94
C ILE A 319 -6.84 0.61 -7.29
N ASN A 320 -7.68 0.55 -8.32
CA ASN A 320 -7.35 1.09 -9.65
C ASN A 320 -7.11 2.60 -9.63
N GLN A 321 -7.87 3.36 -8.84
CA GLN A 321 -7.67 4.78 -8.66
C GLN A 321 -6.32 5.07 -7.99
N GLN A 322 -5.95 4.31 -6.95
CA GLN A 322 -4.63 4.44 -6.32
C GLN A 322 -3.49 4.12 -7.29
N MET A 323 -3.63 3.09 -8.12
CA MET A 323 -2.65 2.80 -9.18
C MET A 323 -2.52 3.97 -10.17
N LYS A 324 -3.63 4.58 -10.59
CA LYS A 324 -3.60 5.78 -11.45
C LYS A 324 -2.91 6.96 -10.77
N ILE A 325 -3.12 7.17 -9.47
CA ILE A 325 -2.46 8.21 -8.69
C ILE A 325 -0.94 7.96 -8.62
N ILE A 326 -0.50 6.72 -8.41
CA ILE A 326 0.92 6.33 -8.43
C ILE A 326 1.54 6.67 -9.79
N ILE A 327 0.90 6.28 -10.88
CA ILE A 327 1.37 6.54 -12.24
C ILE A 327 1.44 8.05 -12.50
N ALA A 328 0.41 8.81 -12.13
CA ALA A 328 0.39 10.26 -12.29
C ALA A 328 1.51 10.93 -11.49
N ALA A 329 1.76 10.51 -10.26
CA ALA A 329 2.85 11.02 -9.42
C ALA A 329 4.23 10.74 -10.05
N LEU A 330 4.42 9.55 -10.63
CA LEU A 330 5.65 9.19 -11.36
C LEU A 330 5.85 10.07 -12.60
N VAL A 331 4.80 10.29 -13.39
CA VAL A 331 4.86 11.15 -14.58
C VAL A 331 5.21 12.58 -14.21
N ILE A 332 4.56 13.14 -13.18
CA ILE A 332 4.85 14.49 -12.67
C ILE A 332 6.31 14.56 -12.20
N PHE A 333 6.78 13.56 -11.46
CA PHE A 333 8.16 13.50 -11.00
C PHE A 333 9.17 13.50 -12.17
N ILE A 334 8.92 12.70 -13.21
CA ILE A 334 9.78 12.67 -14.41
C ILE A 334 9.81 14.05 -15.08
N ILE A 335 8.64 14.72 -15.23
CA ILE A 335 8.57 16.07 -15.80
C ILE A 335 9.37 17.05 -14.93
N CYS A 336 9.22 16.99 -13.60
CA CYS A 336 10.00 17.82 -12.67
C CYS A 336 11.51 17.58 -12.81
N CYS A 337 11.96 16.33 -12.94
CA CYS A 337 13.36 15.99 -13.19
C CYS A 337 13.86 16.58 -14.50
N CYS A 338 13.08 16.50 -15.59
CA CYS A 338 13.41 17.11 -16.88
C CYS A 338 13.53 18.63 -16.79
N VAL A 339 12.60 19.30 -16.10
CA VAL A 339 12.64 20.75 -15.88
C VAL A 339 13.86 21.12 -15.02
N MET A 340 14.13 20.38 -13.95
CA MET A 340 15.33 20.57 -13.13
C MET A 340 16.61 20.42 -13.98
N TYR A 341 16.66 19.41 -14.84
CA TYR A 341 17.80 19.19 -15.74
C TYR A 341 17.99 20.39 -16.69
N ALA A 342 16.93 20.84 -17.36
CA ALA A 342 16.99 21.98 -18.27
C ALA A 342 17.37 23.29 -17.56
N CYS A 343 16.72 23.60 -16.43
CA CYS A 343 16.92 24.87 -15.74
C CYS A 343 18.24 24.92 -14.97
N LEU A 344 18.62 23.84 -14.25
CA LEU A 344 19.80 23.84 -13.40
C LEU A 344 21.05 23.41 -14.17
N TYR A 345 21.03 22.25 -14.81
CA TYR A 345 22.22 21.64 -15.40
C TYR A 345 22.56 22.27 -16.75
N LEU A 346 21.60 22.35 -17.67
CA LEU A 346 21.85 22.86 -19.02
C LEU A 346 22.23 24.35 -18.99
N THR A 347 21.51 25.19 -18.24
CA THR A 347 21.88 26.60 -18.03
C THR A 347 23.28 26.76 -17.46
N PHE A 348 23.69 25.85 -16.57
CA PHE A 348 25.00 25.88 -15.95
C PHE A 348 26.10 25.48 -16.93
N PHE A 349 25.94 24.38 -17.66
CA PHE A 349 26.89 23.99 -18.71
C PHE A 349 27.07 25.08 -19.77
N ILE A 350 26.00 25.79 -20.15
CA ILE A 350 26.10 26.94 -21.08
C ILE A 350 26.94 28.08 -20.46
N LYS A 351 26.68 28.42 -19.19
CA LYS A 351 27.45 29.47 -18.48
C LYS A 351 28.92 29.08 -18.34
N GLU A 352 29.21 27.83 -17.99
CA GLU A 352 30.56 27.32 -17.87
C GLU A 352 31.31 27.38 -19.21
N LYS A 353 30.69 26.87 -20.27
CA LYS A 353 31.25 26.90 -21.63
C LYS A 353 31.56 28.33 -22.08
N ARG A 354 30.69 29.30 -21.76
CA ARG A 354 30.92 30.71 -22.06
C ARG A 354 32.09 31.28 -21.25
N ASN A 355 32.20 30.93 -19.97
CA ASN A 355 33.31 31.35 -19.11
C ASN A 355 34.64 30.78 -19.61
N LEU A 356 34.70 29.47 -19.90
CA LEU A 356 35.87 28.82 -20.48
C LEU A 356 36.29 29.46 -21.80
N LYS A 357 35.34 29.80 -22.69
CA LYS A 357 35.66 30.50 -23.95
C LYS A 357 36.27 31.88 -23.71
N ARG A 358 35.74 32.67 -22.75
CA ARG A 358 36.30 33.98 -22.39
C ARG A 358 37.72 33.85 -21.83
N ILE A 359 37.91 32.90 -20.94
CA ILE A 359 39.19 32.59 -20.30
C ILE A 359 40.22 32.16 -21.37
N SER A 360 39.84 31.32 -22.32
CA SER A 360 40.68 30.93 -23.46
C SER A 360 41.03 32.14 -24.35
N SER A 361 40.05 32.98 -24.70
CA SER A 361 40.31 34.17 -25.52
C SER A 361 41.24 35.19 -24.83
N MET A 362 41.16 35.32 -23.51
CA MET A 362 42.10 36.17 -22.76
C MET A 362 43.54 35.62 -22.82
N LEU A 363 43.69 34.30 -22.84
CA LEU A 363 44.99 33.64 -22.98
C LEU A 363 45.61 33.87 -24.36
N GLU A 364 44.80 33.87 -25.43
CA GLU A 364 45.25 34.12 -26.81
C GLU A 364 45.74 35.56 -27.05
N ILE A 365 45.16 36.54 -26.34
CA ILE A 365 45.50 37.97 -26.50
C ILE A 365 46.78 38.34 -25.72
N MET A 366 47.15 37.57 -24.70
CA MET A 366 48.39 37.81 -23.96
C MET A 366 49.60 37.36 -24.80
N PRO A 367 50.57 38.25 -25.12
CA PRO A 367 51.76 37.87 -25.86
C PRO A 367 52.60 36.87 -25.04
N GLN A 368 53.17 35.88 -25.73
CA GLN A 368 53.91 34.75 -25.12
C GLN A 368 55.15 35.19 -24.32
#